data_AF-A0A1H9RBX3-F1
#
_entry.id   AF-A0A1H9RBX3-F1
#
_cell.length_a   1.000
_cell.length_b   1.000
_cell.length_c   1.000
_cell.angle_alpha   90.00
_cell.angle_beta   90.00
_cell.angle_gamma   90.00
#
_symmetry.space_group_name_H-M   'P 1'
#
loop_
_entity.id
_entity.type
_entity.pdbx_description
1 polymer ?
#
loop_
_entity_poly.entity_id
_entity_poly.type
_entity_poly.pdbx_seq_one_letter_code
_entity_poly.pdbx_strand_id
1 'polypeptide(L)'
;MGGRAKVTPSSGDLGVDIVHTLSNRDIYLVQVKCYKTENSIKFDPLVVLHSNIITRKAQGAYFVTTSDYSPQAKKFAEERGIKLINGYELSQYWLGAKMNWIDAPPKGLMNHLLNSFDWIIEKGSKFLRR
;
A
#
# COMPACT_ATOMS: atom_id res chain seq x y z
N MET A 1 1.86 -0.70 -11.13
CA MET A 1 3.15 -0.74 -10.38
C MET A 1 4.32 -0.93 -11.34
N GLY A 2 5.29 -0.02 -11.36
CA GLY A 2 6.55 -0.16 -12.09
C GLY A 2 7.74 -0.28 -11.13
N GLY A 3 8.84 -0.89 -11.56
CA GLY A 3 10.02 -1.11 -10.71
C GLY A 3 10.55 -2.55 -10.79
N ARG A 4 11.41 -2.93 -9.83
CA ARG A 4 11.99 -4.27 -9.70
C ARG A 4 11.65 -4.87 -8.33
N ALA A 5 11.08 -6.06 -8.31
CA ALA A 5 10.90 -6.85 -7.10
C ALA A 5 11.94 -7.97 -7.02
N LYS A 6 12.51 -8.20 -5.84
CA LYS A 6 13.46 -9.28 -5.55
C LYS A 6 13.01 -10.04 -4.31
N VAL A 7 12.85 -11.35 -4.44
CA VAL A 7 12.57 -12.27 -3.31
C VAL A 7 13.87 -12.50 -2.54
N THR A 8 13.78 -12.51 -1.21
CA THR A 8 14.92 -12.79 -0.31
C THR A 8 15.12 -14.31 -0.13
N PRO A 9 16.28 -14.75 0.40
CA PRO A 9 16.49 -16.15 0.70
C PRO A 9 15.44 -16.70 1.67
N SER A 10 15.09 -17.98 1.51
CA SER A 10 14.03 -18.65 2.28
C SER A 10 14.33 -18.84 3.78
N SER A 11 15.56 -18.57 4.23
CA SER A 11 15.96 -18.66 5.63
C SER A 11 16.90 -17.52 6.01
N GLY A 12 16.80 -17.04 7.26
CA GLY A 12 17.64 -15.95 7.76
C GLY A 12 17.33 -14.58 7.16
N ASP A 13 16.14 -14.39 6.58
CA ASP A 13 15.70 -13.15 5.93
C ASP A 13 15.41 -12.00 6.93
N LEU A 14 15.37 -12.34 8.22
CA LEU A 14 15.11 -11.45 9.35
C LEU A 14 13.78 -10.70 9.21
N GLY A 15 12.77 -11.33 8.61
CA GLY A 15 11.42 -10.77 8.48
C GLY A 15 11.23 -9.83 7.29
N VAL A 16 11.80 -10.17 6.13
CA VAL A 16 11.56 -9.48 4.85
C VAL A 16 11.60 -10.53 3.75
N ASP A 17 10.46 -10.83 3.14
CA ASP A 17 10.35 -11.80 2.03
C ASP A 17 10.65 -11.19 0.66
N ILE A 18 10.34 -9.89 0.47
CA ILE A 18 10.52 -9.20 -0.82
C ILE A 18 11.06 -7.80 -0.60
N VAL A 19 11.99 -7.40 -1.47
CA VAL A 19 12.46 -6.02 -1.62
C VAL A 19 11.94 -5.48 -2.94
N HIS A 20 11.16 -4.41 -2.88
CA HIS A 20 10.62 -3.72 -4.04
C HIS A 20 11.31 -2.38 -4.22
N THR A 21 11.95 -2.17 -5.37
CA THR A 21 12.60 -0.92 -5.75
C THR A 21 11.80 -0.26 -6.87
N LEU A 22 11.25 0.91 -6.61
CA LEU A 22 10.53 1.71 -7.59
C LEU A 22 11.50 2.36 -8.59
N SER A 23 10.97 2.85 -9.72
CA SER A 23 11.79 3.53 -10.75
C SER A 23 12.52 4.77 -10.24
N ASN A 24 11.99 5.44 -9.21
CA ASN A 24 12.63 6.58 -8.53
C ASN A 24 13.68 6.17 -7.48
N ARG A 25 14.00 4.87 -7.38
CA ARG A 25 14.92 4.24 -6.41
C ARG A 25 14.40 4.13 -4.97
N ASP A 26 13.14 4.48 -4.72
CA ASP A 26 12.55 4.22 -3.41
C ASP A 26 12.46 2.73 -3.14
N ILE A 27 12.80 2.34 -1.91
CA ILE A 27 12.81 0.94 -1.47
C ILE A 27 11.62 0.72 -0.54
N TYR A 28 10.82 -0.30 -0.84
CA TYR A 28 9.79 -0.84 0.04
C TYR A 28 10.13 -2.28 0.41
N LEU A 29 9.95 -2.60 1.69
CA LEU A 29 10.11 -3.96 2.19
C LEU A 29 8.75 -4.64 2.26
N VAL A 30 8.70 -5.95 2.01
CA VAL A 30 7.46 -6.71 2.10
C VAL A 30 7.68 -7.91 2.99
N GLN A 31 6.80 -8.09 3.97
CA GLN A 31 6.62 -9.34 4.70
C GLN A 31 5.29 -9.96 4.28
N VAL A 32 5.29 -11.27 4.08
CA VAL A 32 4.14 -12.10 3.76
C VAL A 32 3.99 -13.15 4.87
N LYS A 33 2.76 -13.37 5.34
CA LYS A 33 2.41 -14.48 6.25
C LYS A 33 1.13 -15.16 5.78
N CYS A 34 1.20 -16.47 5.53
CA CYS A 34 0.03 -17.26 5.15
C CYS A 34 -0.53 -17.96 6.39
N TYR A 35 -1.44 -17.30 7.11
CA TYR A 35 -2.11 -17.86 8.29
C TYR A 35 -3.57 -18.21 7.98
N LYS A 36 -4.13 -19.13 8.77
CA LYS A 36 -5.57 -19.41 8.79
C LYS A 36 -6.35 -18.15 9.17
N THR A 37 -7.57 -18.03 8.67
CA THR A 37 -8.44 -16.86 8.90
C THR A 37 -8.75 -16.60 10.38
N GLU A 38 -8.76 -17.64 11.23
CA GLU A 38 -8.94 -17.48 12.69
C GLU A 38 -7.69 -16.92 13.40
N ASN A 39 -6.53 -16.93 12.73
CA ASN A 39 -5.25 -16.57 13.33
C ASN A 39 -4.79 -15.19 12.83
N SER A 40 -5.23 -14.16 13.54
CA SER A 40 -4.79 -12.80 13.26
C SER A 40 -3.30 -12.59 13.55
N ILE A 41 -2.66 -11.80 12.69
CA ILE A 41 -1.28 -11.38 12.85
C ILE A 41 -1.16 -10.51 14.11
N LYS A 42 -0.29 -10.93 15.02
CA LYS A 42 0.10 -10.16 16.20
C LYS A 42 1.06 -9.04 15.83
N PHE A 43 1.33 -8.19 16.79
CA PHE A 43 2.19 -7.02 16.64
C PHE A 43 3.68 -7.35 16.38
N ASP A 44 4.23 -8.40 16.99
CA ASP A 44 5.68 -8.65 17.00
C ASP A 44 6.35 -8.71 15.61
N PRO A 45 5.77 -9.41 14.60
CA PRO A 45 6.33 -9.44 13.25
C PRO A 45 6.40 -8.05 12.60
N LEU A 46 5.50 -7.13 12.93
CA LEU A 46 5.52 -5.77 12.41
C LEU A 46 6.67 -4.96 13.01
N VAL A 47 7.07 -5.23 14.26
CA VAL A 47 8.23 -4.57 14.89
C VAL A 47 9.52 -4.95 14.18
N VAL A 48 9.66 -6.24 13.86
CA VAL A 48 10.81 -6.74 13.11
C VAL A 48 10.89 -6.10 11.73
N LEU A 49 9.75 -6.02 11.03
CA LEU A 49 9.68 -5.34 9.74
C LEU A 49 10.02 -3.84 9.87
N HIS A 50 9.50 -3.16 10.89
CA HIS A 50 9.80 -1.75 11.17
C HIS A 50 11.29 -1.50 11.42
N SER A 51 11.94 -2.37 12.20
CA SER A 51 13.39 -2.30 12.41
C SER A 51 14.15 -2.38 11.09
N ASN A 52 13.75 -3.28 10.19
CA ASN A 52 14.35 -3.37 8.85
C ASN A 52 14.11 -2.11 8.00
N ILE A 53 12.96 -1.44 8.10
CA ILE A 53 12.70 -0.17 7.40
C ILE A 53 13.78 0.85 7.77
N ILE A 54 14.03 1.02 9.07
CA ILE A 54 15.02 1.96 9.60
C ILE A 54 16.44 1.55 9.17
N THR A 55 16.82 0.29 9.43
CA THR A 55 18.19 -0.19 9.16
C THR A 55 18.54 -0.14 7.69
N ARG A 56 17.57 -0.43 6.80
CA ARG A 56 17.78 -0.43 5.35
C ARG A 56 17.47 0.92 4.69
N LYS A 57 17.11 1.95 5.47
CA LYS A 57 16.69 3.28 4.98
C LYS A 57 15.59 3.17 3.91
N ALA A 58 14.65 2.26 4.11
CA ALA A 58 13.53 2.06 3.21
C ALA A 58 12.47 3.16 3.40
N GLN A 59 11.71 3.46 2.35
CA GLN A 59 10.64 4.46 2.37
C GLN A 59 9.42 3.99 3.17
N GLY A 60 9.23 2.67 3.30
CA GLY A 60 8.17 2.06 4.06
C GLY A 60 8.11 0.56 3.84
N ALA A 61 7.01 -0.06 4.26
CA ALA A 61 6.81 -1.48 4.04
C ALA A 61 5.35 -1.86 3.79
N TYR A 62 5.18 -3.06 3.26
CA TYR A 62 3.91 -3.76 3.16
C TYR A 62 3.96 -5.00 4.05
N PHE A 63 2.93 -5.19 4.85
CA PHE A 63 2.68 -6.48 5.49
C PHE A 63 1.48 -7.10 4.79
N VAL A 64 1.65 -8.32 4.28
CA VAL A 64 0.63 -9.06 3.55
C VAL A 64 0.27 -10.32 4.31
N THR A 65 -1.01 -10.58 4.51
CA THR A 65 -1.49 -11.83 5.09
C THR A 65 -2.72 -12.36 4.38
N THR A 66 -2.94 -13.67 4.44
CA THR A 66 -4.19 -14.33 4.04
C THR A 66 -5.26 -14.29 5.15
N SER A 67 -4.89 -13.91 6.38
CA SER A 67 -5.79 -13.73 7.53
C SER A 67 -6.14 -12.25 7.74
N ASP A 68 -6.28 -11.80 8.98
CA ASP A 68 -6.42 -10.39 9.37
C ASP A 68 -5.36 -10.00 10.43
N TYR A 69 -5.40 -8.76 10.91
CA TYR A 69 -4.49 -8.22 11.91
C TYR A 69 -5.21 -7.99 13.24
N SER A 70 -4.49 -8.17 14.36
CA SER A 70 -5.02 -7.78 15.66
C SER A 70 -5.19 -6.25 15.75
N PRO A 71 -6.07 -5.74 16.63
CA PRO A 71 -6.23 -4.28 16.82
C PRO A 71 -4.91 -3.57 17.16
N GLN A 72 -4.04 -4.22 17.95
CA GLN A 72 -2.72 -3.69 18.31
C GLN A 72 -1.78 -3.63 17.10
N ALA A 73 -1.80 -4.65 16.23
CA ALA A 73 -1.02 -4.65 15.00
C ALA A 73 -1.48 -3.55 14.03
N LYS A 74 -2.80 -3.36 13.88
CA LYS A 74 -3.39 -2.25 13.10
C LYS A 74 -2.91 -0.89 13.62
N LYS A 75 -3.08 -0.66 14.93
CA LYS A 75 -2.64 0.59 15.59
C LYS A 75 -1.14 0.86 15.41
N PHE A 76 -0.30 -0.16 15.52
CA PHE A 76 1.15 0.02 15.35
C PHE A 76 1.52 0.44 13.93
N ALA A 77 0.87 -0.14 12.93
CA ALA A 77 1.14 0.09 11.52
C ALA A 77 0.78 1.51 11.05
N GLU A 78 -0.35 2.05 11.53
CA GLU A 78 -0.87 3.38 11.16
C GLU A 78 0.16 4.50 11.34
N GLU A 79 0.95 4.44 12.41
CA GLU A 79 1.90 5.49 12.78
C GLU A 79 3.30 5.30 12.15
N ARG A 80 3.57 4.18 11.47
CA ARG A 80 4.94 3.70 11.19
C ARG A 80 5.24 3.37 9.74
N GLY A 81 4.41 3.86 8.80
CA GLY A 81 4.65 3.70 7.37
C GLY A 81 4.59 2.24 6.91
N ILE A 82 3.88 1.39 7.65
CA ILE A 82 3.60 0.00 7.26
C ILE A 82 2.18 -0.05 6.73
N LYS A 83 2.04 -0.40 5.45
CA LYS A 83 0.74 -0.65 4.86
C LYS A 83 0.34 -2.10 5.08
N LEU A 84 -0.82 -2.29 5.70
CA LEU A 84 -1.40 -3.61 5.89
C LEU A 84 -2.24 -4.00 4.68
N ILE A 85 -2.11 -5.26 4.27
CA ILE A 85 -2.93 -5.91 3.25
C ILE A 85 -3.39 -7.23 3.86
N ASN A 86 -4.68 -7.34 4.18
CA ASN A 86 -5.26 -8.57 4.71
C ASN A 86 -5.81 -9.48 3.60
N GLY A 87 -6.34 -10.66 3.97
CA GLY A 87 -6.78 -11.66 3.00
C GLY A 87 -7.90 -11.15 2.07
N TYR A 88 -8.81 -10.35 2.61
CA TYR A 88 -9.86 -9.71 1.82
C TYR A 88 -9.27 -8.69 0.83
N GLU A 89 -8.41 -7.79 1.29
CA GLU A 89 -7.79 -6.80 0.40
C GLU A 89 -6.92 -7.46 -0.67
N LEU A 90 -6.20 -8.54 -0.31
CA LEU A 90 -5.40 -9.33 -1.23
C LEU A 90 -6.27 -9.95 -2.32
N SER A 91 -7.45 -10.49 -1.98
CA SER A 91 -8.38 -11.03 -2.98
C SER A 91 -8.91 -9.92 -3.90
N GLN A 92 -9.18 -8.72 -3.37
CA GLN A 92 -9.60 -7.60 -4.20
C GLN A 92 -8.52 -7.15 -5.18
N TYR A 93 -7.25 -7.15 -4.77
CA TYR A 93 -6.13 -6.89 -5.67
C TYR A 93 -5.98 -7.98 -6.74
N TRP A 94 -6.13 -9.25 -6.35
CA TRP A 94 -6.05 -10.38 -7.27
C TRP A 94 -7.13 -10.36 -8.35
N LEU A 95 -8.37 -10.01 -7.97
CA LEU A 95 -9.50 -9.91 -8.88
C LEU A 95 -9.48 -8.64 -9.74
N GLY A 96 -8.52 -7.73 -9.53
CA GLY A 96 -8.49 -6.43 -10.19
C GLY A 96 -9.60 -5.47 -9.74
N ALA A 97 -10.36 -5.82 -8.70
CA ALA A 97 -11.46 -5.02 -8.16
C ALA A 97 -10.96 -3.82 -7.34
N LYS A 98 -9.69 -3.83 -6.90
CA LYS A 98 -9.05 -2.71 -6.19
C LYS A 98 -7.95 -2.10 -7.06
N MET A 99 -8.12 -0.84 -7.44
CA MET A 99 -7.11 -0.08 -8.18
C MET A 99 -5.83 0.04 -7.36
N ASN A 100 -4.68 -0.18 -7.99
CA ASN A 100 -3.39 0.08 -7.36
C ASN A 100 -3.25 1.59 -7.12
N TRP A 101 -2.90 1.99 -5.90
CA TRP A 101 -2.76 3.41 -5.55
C TRP A 101 -1.58 4.08 -6.25
N ILE A 102 -0.68 3.29 -6.85
CA ILE A 102 0.42 3.75 -7.70
C ILE A 102 -0.09 4.24 -9.07
N ASP A 103 -1.24 3.70 -9.52
CA ASP A 103 -1.88 4.09 -10.77
C ASP A 103 -3.02 5.12 -10.52
N ALA A 104 -3.23 5.50 -9.25
CA ALA A 104 -4.15 6.57 -8.91
C ALA A 104 -3.55 7.91 -9.39
N PRO A 105 -4.34 8.74 -10.10
CA PRO A 105 -3.86 10.05 -10.53
C PRO A 105 -3.37 10.84 -9.32
N PRO A 106 -2.28 11.63 -9.45
CA PRO A 106 -1.79 12.47 -8.37
C PRO A 106 -2.95 13.26 -7.78
N LYS A 107 -3.04 13.36 -6.44
CA LYS A 107 -4.16 14.06 -5.79
C LYS A 107 -4.40 15.47 -6.35
N GLY A 108 -3.33 16.15 -6.81
CA GLY A 108 -3.41 17.44 -7.49
C GLY A 108 -4.02 17.40 -8.90
N LEU A 109 -3.84 16.32 -9.66
CA LEU A 109 -4.46 16.15 -10.97
C LEU A 109 -5.98 15.99 -10.84
N MET A 110 -6.44 15.26 -9.82
CA MET A 110 -7.88 15.11 -9.57
C MET A 110 -8.53 16.44 -9.21
N ASN A 111 -7.90 17.24 -8.34
CA ASN A 111 -8.39 18.57 -8.00
C ASN A 111 -8.41 19.49 -9.23
N HIS A 112 -7.39 19.44 -10.08
CA HIS A 112 -7.36 20.23 -11.31
C HIS A 112 -8.44 19.80 -12.31
N LEU A 113 -8.67 18.49 -12.47
CA LEU A 113 -9.73 17.96 -13.33
C LEU A 113 -11.11 18.38 -12.83
N LEU A 114 -11.39 18.21 -11.54
CA LEU A 114 -12.65 18.61 -10.92
C LEU A 114 -12.91 20.11 -11.09
N ASN A 115 -11.91 20.95 -10.78
CA ASN A 115 -12.01 22.40 -10.99
C ASN A 115 -12.24 22.77 -12.48
N SER A 116 -11.69 21.98 -13.41
CA SER A 116 -11.91 22.19 -14.85
C SER A 116 -13.33 21.80 -15.26
N PHE A 117 -13.90 20.74 -14.69
CA PHE A 117 -15.30 20.36 -14.90
C PHE A 117 -16.26 21.41 -14.34
N ASP A 118 -16.01 21.92 -13.13
CA ASP A 118 -16.83 22.96 -12.50
C ASP A 118 -16.85 24.24 -13.36
N TRP A 119 -15.69 24.65 -13.90
CA TRP A 119 -15.59 25.78 -14.83
C TRP A 119 -16.38 25.54 -16.14
N ILE A 120 -16.33 24.32 -16.69
CA ILE A 120 -17.11 23.95 -17.89
C ILE A 120 -18.62 24.04 -17.61
N ILE A 121 -19.06 23.56 -16.45
CA ILE A 121 -20.47 23.61 -16.04
C ILE A 121 -20.93 25.06 -15.83
N GLU A 122 -20.13 25.91 -15.18
CA GLU A 122 -20.43 27.33 -15.01
C GLU A 122 -20.53 28.08 -16.35
N LYS A 123 -19.64 27.76 -17.29
CA LYS A 123 -19.66 28.34 -18.65
C LYS A 123 -20.84 27.82 -19.47
N GLY A 124 -21.18 26.53 -19.36
CA GLY A 124 -22.34 25.91 -20.03
C GLY A 124 -23.68 26.46 -19.52
N SER A 125 -23.79 26.74 -18.23
CA SER A 125 -24.97 27.37 -17.60
C SER A 125 -25.21 28.79 -18.11
N LYS A 126 -24.14 29.55 -18.41
CA LYS A 126 -24.25 30.88 -19.04
C LYS A 126 -24.65 30.83 -20.52
N PHE A 127 -24.45 29.70 -21.20
CA PHE A 127 -24.80 29.55 -22.62
C PHE A 127 -26.29 29.20 -22.83
N LEU A 128 -26.94 28.59 -21.84
CA LEU A 128 -28.36 28.22 -21.86
C LEU A 128 -29.32 29.31 -21.35
N ARG A 129 -28.81 30.48 -20.94
CA ARG A 129 -29.60 31.66 -20.55
C ARG A 129 -29.50 32.81 -21.56
N ARG A 130 -29.66 32.50 -22.85
CA ARG A 130 -29.82 33.47 -23.93
C ARG A 130 -30.94 33.04 -24.85
#